data_AF-A0A7C2TJ65-F1
#
_entry.id   AF-A0A7C2TJ65-F1
#
_cell.length_a   1.000
_cell.length_b   1.000
_cell.length_c   1.000
_cell.angle_alpha   90.00
_cell.angle_beta   90.00
_cell.angle_gamma   90.00
#
_symmetry.space_group_name_H-M   'P 1'
#
loop_
_entity.id
_entity.type
_entity.pdbx_description
1 polymer ?
#
loop_
_entity_poly.entity_id
_entity_poly.type
_entity_poly.pdbx_seq_one_letter_code
_entity_poly.pdbx_strand_id
1 'polypeptide(L)'
;MLAGNCETINLETALREVNKLKPYNGNIIFNRHPEPVGKRFRFTLRVKDSRNGGARRGFDGKRMVSACWHVHGHFFECLFKVVPDAFIITGKHSITAILGNWVDQNIGSMIKPLYHSEACECNN
;
A
#
# COMPACT_ATOMS: atom_id res chain seq x y z
N MET A 1 2.56 8.46 2.25
CA MET A 1 3.60 8.20 1.24
C MET A 1 3.65 9.38 0.26
N LEU A 2 4.74 9.52 -0.48
CA LEU A 2 4.85 10.48 -1.59
C LEU A 2 5.16 9.72 -2.87
N ALA A 3 4.42 9.97 -3.95
CA ALA A 3 4.73 9.49 -5.30
C ALA A 3 5.37 10.60 -6.13
N GLY A 4 6.40 10.29 -6.90
CA GLY A 4 7.00 11.20 -7.88
C GLY A 4 7.07 10.57 -9.27
N ASN A 5 7.32 11.40 -10.28
CA ASN A 5 7.29 11.04 -11.70
C ASN A 5 5.98 10.36 -12.12
N CYS A 6 4.86 10.81 -11.57
CA CYS A 6 3.55 10.32 -11.97
C CYS A 6 2.50 11.43 -11.79
N GLU A 7 1.36 11.27 -12.44
CA GLU A 7 0.20 12.14 -12.27
C GLU A 7 -0.86 11.46 -11.40
N THR A 8 -1.85 12.24 -10.94
CA THR A 8 -2.97 11.71 -10.15
C THR A 8 -3.72 10.60 -10.91
N ILE A 9 -3.89 10.72 -12.22
CA ILE A 9 -4.56 9.70 -13.04
C ILE A 9 -3.84 8.35 -13.00
N ASN A 10 -2.51 8.34 -12.87
CA ASN A 10 -1.71 7.12 -12.78
C ASN A 10 -1.94 6.44 -11.43
N LEU A 11 -2.04 7.21 -10.35
CA LEU A 11 -2.38 6.70 -9.01
C LEU A 11 -3.80 6.13 -8.98
N GLU A 12 -4.76 6.81 -9.59
CA GLU A 12 -6.14 6.31 -9.70
C GLU A 12 -6.23 5.04 -10.53
N THR A 13 -5.49 4.97 -11.64
CA THR A 13 -5.41 3.78 -12.49
C THR A 13 -4.82 2.61 -11.71
N ALA A 14 -3.71 2.81 -11.00
CA ALA A 14 -3.12 1.80 -10.14
C ALA A 14 -4.10 1.32 -9.06
N LEU A 15 -4.85 2.23 -8.43
CA LEU A 15 -5.88 1.87 -7.44
C LEU A 15 -6.99 1.02 -8.06
N ARG A 16 -7.44 1.33 -9.28
CA ARG A 16 -8.44 0.53 -10.00
C ARG A 16 -7.91 -0.87 -10.29
N GLU A 17 -6.66 -1.00 -10.76
CA GLU A 17 -6.06 -2.30 -11.04
C GLU A 17 -5.90 -3.16 -9.77
N VAL A 18 -5.42 -2.57 -8.67
CA VAL A 18 -5.34 -3.27 -7.38
C VAL A 18 -6.71 -3.78 -6.94
N ASN A 19 -7.75 -2.97 -7.10
CA ASN A 19 -9.09 -3.36 -6.68
C ASN A 19 -9.72 -4.50 -7.50
N LYS A 20 -9.18 -4.81 -8.69
CA LYS A 20 -9.56 -5.99 -9.47
C LYS A 20 -8.97 -7.28 -8.91
N LEU A 21 -7.95 -7.19 -8.04
CA LEU A 21 -7.35 -8.38 -7.44
C LEU A 21 -8.38 -9.06 -6.51
N LYS A 22 -8.51 -10.37 -6.69
CA LYS A 22 -9.44 -11.25 -5.95
C LYS A 22 -9.41 -11.08 -4.42
N PRO A 23 -8.26 -10.88 -3.74
CA PRO A 23 -8.29 -10.67 -2.29
C PRO A 23 -8.93 -9.33 -1.88
N TYR A 24 -9.05 -8.35 -2.77
CA TYR A 24 -9.42 -6.98 -2.40
C TYR A 24 -10.82 -6.58 -2.86
N ASN A 25 -11.30 -7.05 -4.02
CA ASN A 25 -12.68 -6.87 -4.49
C ASN A 25 -13.25 -5.45 -4.30
N GLY A 26 -12.52 -4.42 -4.71
CA GLY A 26 -12.99 -3.02 -4.59
C GLY A 26 -12.91 -2.41 -3.19
N ASN A 27 -12.27 -3.08 -2.22
CA ASN A 27 -12.18 -2.62 -0.83
C ASN A 27 -11.12 -1.53 -0.61
N ILE A 28 -10.14 -1.36 -1.51
CA ILE A 28 -9.04 -0.42 -1.32
C ILE A 28 -9.44 0.97 -1.79
N ILE A 29 -9.15 1.98 -0.98
CA ILE A 29 -9.39 3.39 -1.29
C ILE A 29 -8.20 4.24 -0.86
N PHE A 30 -8.11 5.45 -1.43
CA PHE A 30 -7.32 6.48 -0.81
C PHE A 30 -8.04 6.99 0.46
N ASN A 31 -7.29 7.25 1.53
CA ASN A 31 -7.83 7.86 2.74
C ASN A 31 -8.33 9.29 2.49
N ARG A 32 -7.62 10.00 1.62
CA ARG A 32 -7.98 11.30 1.05
C ARG A 32 -7.54 11.30 -0.40
N HIS A 33 -8.18 12.10 -1.24
CA HIS A 33 -7.73 12.26 -2.61
C HIS A 33 -6.24 12.63 -2.65
N PRO A 34 -5.41 12.09 -3.56
CA PRO A 34 -4.00 12.43 -3.64
C PRO A 34 -3.79 13.94 -3.77
N GLU A 35 -2.97 14.52 -2.89
CA GLU A 35 -2.73 15.96 -2.83
C GLU A 35 -1.35 16.29 -3.42
N PRO A 36 -1.21 17.30 -4.29
CA PRO A 36 0.08 17.73 -4.77
C PRO A 36 0.91 18.35 -3.63
N VAL A 37 2.18 17.97 -3.57
CA VAL A 37 3.19 18.48 -2.62
C VAL A 37 4.48 18.72 -3.40
N GLY A 38 4.66 19.95 -3.89
CA GLY A 38 5.73 20.27 -4.82
C GLY A 38 5.58 19.49 -6.13
N LYS A 39 6.63 18.78 -6.55
CA LYS A 39 6.64 17.92 -7.76
C LYS A 39 6.12 16.49 -7.52
N ARG A 40 5.46 16.26 -6.39
CA ARG A 40 5.08 14.92 -5.91
C ARG A 40 3.62 14.91 -5.46
N PHE A 41 3.07 13.72 -5.24
CA PHE A 41 1.72 13.53 -4.73
C PHE A 41 1.75 12.81 -3.38
N ARG A 42 1.12 13.39 -2.37
CA ARG A 42 0.90 12.77 -1.06
C ARG A 42 -0.36 11.94 -1.08
N PHE A 43 -0.25 10.68 -0.67
CA PHE A 43 -1.39 9.78 -0.54
C PHE A 43 -1.19 8.77 0.58
N THR A 44 -2.31 8.19 1.00
CA THR A 44 -2.40 7.11 1.98
C THR A 44 -3.49 6.15 1.54
N LEU A 45 -3.21 4.84 1.57
CA LEU A 45 -4.19 3.80 1.28
C LEU A 45 -4.89 3.35 2.56
N ARG A 46 -6.17 3.03 2.46
CA ARG A 46 -6.97 2.41 3.52
C ARG A 46 -7.97 1.44 2.90
N VAL A 47 -8.61 0.64 3.72
CA VAL A 47 -9.77 -0.15 3.30
C VAL A 47 -11.07 0.58 3.58
N LYS A 48 -12.14 0.23 2.85
CA LYS A 48 -13.52 0.66 3.13
C LYS A 48 -14.05 -0.09 4.34
N ASP A 49 -13.85 -1.41 4.36
CA ASP A 49 -14.25 -2.32 5.43
C ASP A 49 -13.06 -3.15 5.92
N SER A 50 -12.82 -3.09 7.23
CA SER A 50 -11.78 -3.84 7.92
C SER A 50 -12.03 -5.36 7.96
N ARG A 51 -13.27 -5.80 7.72
CA ARG A 51 -13.66 -7.23 7.66
C ARG A 51 -13.35 -7.87 6.31
N ASN A 52 -13.14 -7.06 5.29
CA ASN A 52 -12.80 -7.52 3.93
C ASN A 52 -11.29 -7.53 3.73
N GLY A 53 -10.84 -8.18 2.65
CA GLY A 53 -9.43 -8.36 2.39
C GLY A 53 -8.68 -7.04 2.12
N GLY A 54 -7.38 -7.07 2.41
CA GLY A 54 -6.51 -5.90 2.35
C GLY A 54 -6.44 -5.09 3.65
N ALA A 55 -7.21 -5.45 4.68
CA ALA A 55 -7.15 -4.81 5.98
C ALA A 55 -5.89 -5.27 6.76
N ARG A 56 -5.25 -4.33 7.46
CA ARG A 56 -4.13 -4.61 8.35
C ARG A 56 -4.62 -5.16 9.70
N ARG A 57 -3.83 -6.04 10.31
CA ARG A 57 -3.98 -6.47 11.70
C ARG A 57 -3.04 -5.70 12.62
N GLY A 58 -3.57 -5.31 13.78
CA GLY A 58 -2.77 -4.80 14.90
C GLY A 58 -1.99 -5.92 15.57
N PHE A 59 -1.04 -5.55 16.42
CA PHE A 59 -0.26 -6.50 17.22
C PHE A 59 -1.14 -7.30 18.21
N ASP A 60 -2.26 -6.73 18.64
CA ASP A 60 -3.30 -7.39 19.45
C ASP A 60 -4.26 -8.27 18.62
N GLY A 61 -4.00 -8.40 17.32
CA GLY A 61 -4.84 -9.13 16.38
C GLY A 61 -6.10 -8.38 15.96
N LYS A 62 -6.35 -7.15 16.39
CA LYS A 62 -7.55 -6.40 15.95
C LYS A 62 -7.44 -5.98 14.49
N ARG A 63 -8.58 -5.94 13.80
CA ARG A 63 -8.67 -5.42 12.43
C ARG A 63 -8.56 -3.90 12.45
N MET A 64 -7.76 -3.36 11.54
CA MET A 64 -7.61 -1.93 11.33
C MET A 64 -8.14 -1.54 9.95
N VAL A 65 -8.64 -0.32 9.84
CA VAL A 65 -9.10 0.22 8.55
C VAL A 65 -7.90 0.62 7.66
N SER A 66 -6.67 0.53 8.17
CA SER A 66 -5.45 0.73 7.38
C SER A 66 -5.24 -0.39 6.37
N ALA A 67 -4.69 -0.06 5.21
CA ALA A 67 -4.27 -1.06 4.23
C ALA A 67 -3.11 -1.90 4.77
N CYS A 68 -3.10 -3.19 4.45
CA CYS A 68 -2.00 -4.09 4.79
C CYS A 68 -0.80 -3.91 3.85
N TRP A 69 0.32 -4.55 4.18
CA TRP A 69 1.54 -4.47 3.38
C TRP A 69 1.35 -5.03 1.96
N HIS A 70 0.59 -6.12 1.80
CA HIS A 70 0.29 -6.68 0.48
C HIS A 70 -0.48 -5.72 -0.43
N VAL A 71 -1.36 -4.88 0.13
CA VAL A 71 -2.06 -3.85 -0.65
C VAL A 71 -1.08 -2.82 -1.16
N HIS A 72 -0.13 -2.39 -0.33
CA HIS A 72 0.91 -1.45 -0.74
C HIS A 72 1.80 -2.06 -1.82
N GLY A 73 2.26 -3.30 -1.64
CA GLY A 73 3.10 -3.98 -2.62
C GLY A 73 2.43 -4.12 -3.98
N HIS A 74 1.20 -4.62 -4.04
CA HIS A 74 0.45 -4.72 -5.29
C HIS A 74 0.12 -3.36 -5.89
N PHE A 75 -0.16 -2.35 -5.07
CA PHE A 75 -0.35 -0.98 -5.57
C PHE A 75 0.90 -0.44 -6.24
N PHE A 76 2.08 -0.66 -5.66
CA PHE A 76 3.33 -0.24 -6.27
C PHE A 76 3.58 -0.99 -7.58
N GLU A 77 3.35 -2.30 -7.63
CA GLU A 77 3.44 -3.07 -8.88
C GLU A 77 2.51 -2.54 -9.96
N CYS A 78 1.25 -2.27 -9.63
CA CYS A 78 0.29 -1.69 -10.55
C CYS A 78 0.75 -0.30 -11.02
N LEU A 79 1.25 0.54 -10.12
CA LEU A 79 1.74 1.87 -10.48
C LEU A 79 2.95 1.79 -11.41
N PHE A 80 3.94 0.95 -11.11
CA PHE A 80 5.14 0.80 -11.95
C PHE A 80 4.85 0.13 -13.30
N LYS A 81 3.77 -0.64 -13.42
CA LYS A 81 3.29 -1.13 -14.73
C LYS A 81 2.71 0.00 -15.59
N VAL A 82 2.02 0.97 -14.96
CA VAL A 82 1.46 2.13 -15.67
C VAL A 82 2.54 3.16 -15.98
N VAL A 83 3.47 3.38 -15.04
CA VAL A 83 4.54 4.39 -15.11
C VAL A 83 5.83 3.80 -14.56
N PRO A 84 6.67 3.17 -15.41
CA PRO A 84 7.87 2.45 -14.96
C PRO A 84 8.93 3.31 -14.25
N ASP A 85 8.97 4.61 -14.55
CA ASP A 85 9.90 5.59 -13.96
C ASP A 85 9.35 6.28 -12.70
N ALA A 86 8.13 5.92 -12.26
CA ALA A 86 7.58 6.39 -11.00
C ALA A 86 8.43 5.89 -9.82
N PHE A 87 8.38 6.65 -8.73
CA PHE A 87 8.99 6.24 -7.47
C PHE A 87 8.10 6.61 -6.29
N ILE A 88 8.17 5.82 -5.23
CA ILE A 88 7.47 6.08 -3.96
C ILE A 88 8.49 6.34 -2.87
N ILE A 89 8.22 7.34 -2.02
CA ILE A 89 8.96 7.62 -0.79
C ILE A 89 8.07 7.29 0.40
N THR A 90 8.60 6.45 1.29
CA THR A 90 7.97 6.07 2.56
C THR A 90 8.98 6.14 3.69
N GLY A 91 8.80 7.07 4.63
CA GLY A 91 9.79 7.34 5.67
C GLY A 91 11.17 7.67 5.06
N LYS A 92 12.17 6.85 5.37
CA LYS A 92 13.55 6.97 4.85
C LYS A 92 13.81 6.10 3.60
N HIS A 93 12.82 5.33 3.15
CA HIS A 93 12.96 4.39 2.05
C HIS A 93 12.39 4.98 0.75
N SER A 94 13.06 4.65 -0.35
CA SER A 94 12.55 4.87 -1.70
C SER A 94 12.29 3.52 -2.36
N ILE A 95 11.14 3.42 -3.02
CA ILE A 95 10.65 2.23 -3.72
C ILE A 95 10.53 2.59 -5.20
N THR A 96 11.08 1.74 -6.06
CA THR A 96 11.01 1.85 -7.52
C THR A 96 10.54 0.51 -8.10
N ALA A 97 10.38 0.43 -9.42
CA ALA A 97 10.02 -0.80 -10.11
C ALA A 97 10.98 -1.99 -9.83
N ILE A 98 12.22 -1.70 -9.47
CA ILE A 98 13.30 -2.69 -9.33
C ILE A 98 13.66 -2.92 -7.85
N LEU A 99 13.50 -1.90 -6.99
CA LEU A 99 14.05 -1.90 -5.64
C LEU A 99 13.01 -1.50 -4.59
N GLY A 100 13.10 -2.13 -3.42
CA GLY A 100 12.41 -1.70 -2.20
C GLY A 100 10.95 -2.15 -2.10
N ASN A 101 10.36 -2.65 -3.18
CA ASN A 101 9.06 -3.29 -3.11
C ASN A 101 9.19 -4.64 -2.37
N TRP A 102 8.18 -5.00 -1.58
CA TRP A 102 8.16 -6.25 -0.81
C TRP A 102 9.23 -6.42 0.28
N VAL A 103 10.00 -5.36 0.61
CA VAL A 103 10.92 -5.40 1.76
C VAL A 103 10.11 -5.40 3.04
N ASP A 104 10.04 -6.56 3.69
CA ASP A 104 9.29 -6.75 4.92
C ASP A 104 10.02 -6.12 6.12
N GLN A 105 9.25 -5.62 7.09
CA GLN A 105 9.80 -4.97 8.28
C GLN A 105 9.11 -5.49 9.54
N ASN A 106 9.90 -5.71 10.59
CA ASN A 106 9.36 -6.03 11.90
C ASN A 106 8.65 -4.79 12.48
N ILE A 107 7.36 -4.94 12.75
CA ILE A 107 6.49 -3.96 13.41
C ILE A 107 6.09 -4.38 14.83
N GLY A 108 6.53 -5.57 15.26
CA GLY A 108 6.41 -6.07 16.62
C GLY A 108 7.60 -5.65 17.49
N SER A 109 7.76 -6.33 18.63
CA SER A 109 8.92 -6.12 19.50
C SER A 109 10.09 -7.01 19.04
N MET A 110 11.28 -6.78 19.62
CA MET A 110 12.42 -7.68 19.41
C MET A 110 12.18 -9.07 20.01
N ILE A 111 11.37 -9.16 21.07
CA ILE A 111 11.09 -10.40 21.80
C ILE A 111 9.93 -11.19 21.16
N LYS A 112 8.97 -10.47 20.58
CA LYS A 112 7.82 -11.03 19.85
C LYS A 112 7.68 -10.28 18.52
N PRO A 113 8.47 -10.68 17.50
CA PRO A 113 8.40 -10.05 16.19
C PRO A 113 7.02 -10.27 15.58
N LEU A 114 6.59 -9.28 14.80
CA LEU A 114 5.45 -9.38 13.91
C LEU A 114 5.85 -8.63 12.66
N TYR A 115 5.88 -9.32 11.53
CA TYR A 115 6.26 -8.68 10.28
C TYR A 115 5.05 -8.06 9.57
N HIS A 116 5.32 -7.10 8.70
CA HIS A 116 4.30 -6.38 7.95
C HIS A 116 3.49 -7.32 7.05
N SER A 117 4.13 -8.33 6.46
CA SER A 117 3.47 -9.38 5.66
C SER A 117 2.54 -10.26 6.51
N GLU A 118 2.94 -10.60 7.74
CA GLU A 118 2.19 -11.45 8.67
C GLU A 118 0.98 -10.73 9.26
N ALA A 119 1.00 -9.39 9.31
CA ALA A 119 -0.06 -8.58 9.87
C ALA A 119 -1.26 -8.37 8.92
N CYS A 120 -1.70 -9.42 8.22
CA CYS A 120 -2.86 -9.38 7.33
C CYS A 120 -3.53 -10.75 7.16
N GLU A 121 -4.73 -10.76 6.54
CA GLU A 121 -5.46 -11.98 6.20
C GLU A 121 -5.57 -12.20 4.69
N CYS A 122 -4.65 -11.66 3.90
CA CYS A 122 -4.75 -11.70 2.44
C CYS A 122 -4.55 -13.09 1.82
N ASN A 123 -4.05 -14.05 2.59
CA ASN A 123 -3.74 -15.42 2.15
C ASN A 123 -4.76 -16.47 2.63
N ASN A 124 -5.83 -16.05 3.33
CA ASN A 124 -6.86 -16.95 3.87
C ASN A 124 -8.11 -17.01 2.98
#